data_AF-A0A5C6CHX3-F1
#
_entry.id   AF-A0A5C6CHX3-F1
#
_cell.length_a   1.000
_cell.length_b   1.000
_cell.length_c   1.000
_cell.angle_alpha   90.00
_cell.angle_beta   90.00
_cell.angle_gamma   90.00
#
_symmetry.space_group_name_H-M   'P 1'
#
loop_
_entity.id
_entity.type
_entity.pdbx_description
1 polymer ?
#
loop_
_entity_poly.entity_id
_entity_poly.type
_entity_poly.pdbx_seq_one_letter_code
_entity_poly.pdbx_strand_id
1 'polypeptide(L)'
;MKTVHVLQITNWNLYFENSVTRQRRHCRAVPVPNRLDSDEYLALVNHPNGVAHFGVFMALVLLASKCSPRGMFINKKYRTPFTSRDIAIRTMIDQQLIEEAIERLIDIDWIECVELSFDQLPAANSHLKQNANAKLDQDLKHVERVTSECHESDAQVTDGWRAGDAEVTSVCHKGDLDVSGERQAGDLTSNREQMRIDYLESRVGYALDTMTVVQMQQLVLGKLPNKAADYLPELAAHGKATGAVRVDLLEVLNRAKELAIEETEVNHG
;
A
#
# COMPACT_ATOMS: atom_id res chain seq x y z
N MET A 1 21.63 -10.73 16.58
CA MET A 1 20.33 -10.49 15.90
C MET A 1 19.99 -9.02 16.09
N LYS A 2 19.39 -8.34 15.10
CA LYS A 2 18.96 -6.94 15.28
C LYS A 2 17.69 -6.92 16.13
N THR A 3 17.75 -6.28 17.28
CA THR A 3 16.58 -6.03 18.14
C THR A 3 16.10 -4.59 17.98
N VAL A 4 14.83 -4.36 18.29
CA VAL A 4 14.19 -3.05 18.28
C VAL A 4 13.32 -2.90 19.52
N HIS A 5 13.24 -1.68 20.02
CA HIS A 5 12.37 -1.32 21.15
C HIS A 5 11.02 -0.85 20.63
N VAL A 6 9.94 -1.46 21.12
CA VAL A 6 8.56 -1.18 20.71
C VAL A 6 7.76 -0.81 21.94
N LEU A 7 7.08 0.33 21.88
CA LEU A 7 6.09 0.70 22.88
C LEU A 7 4.86 -0.20 22.75
N GLN A 8 4.33 -0.63 23.88
CA GLN A 8 3.13 -1.44 23.97
C GLN A 8 2.28 -1.01 25.18
N ILE A 9 0.96 -1.07 25.04
CA ILE A 9 0.05 -0.87 26.18
C ILE A 9 0.08 -2.12 27.05
N THR A 10 0.43 -1.95 28.32
CA THR A 10 0.56 -3.04 29.29
C THR A 10 -0.76 -3.79 29.42
N ASN A 11 -0.68 -5.12 29.47
CA ASN A 11 -1.84 -5.99 29.70
C ASN A 11 -3.00 -5.75 28.70
N TRP A 12 -2.70 -5.40 27.44
CA TRP A 12 -3.70 -5.14 26.39
C TRP A 12 -4.78 -6.24 26.32
N ASN A 13 -4.34 -7.50 26.30
CA ASN A 13 -5.21 -8.68 26.22
C ASN A 13 -6.10 -8.89 27.45
N LEU A 14 -5.79 -8.27 28.59
CA LEU A 14 -6.58 -8.41 29.80
C LEU A 14 -7.66 -7.31 29.88
N TYR A 15 -7.30 -6.07 29.57
CA TYR A 15 -8.16 -4.92 29.83
C TYR A 15 -8.89 -4.37 28.61
N PHE A 16 -8.27 -4.46 27.42
CA PHE A 16 -8.75 -3.76 26.22
C PHE A 16 -9.28 -4.71 25.14
N GLU A 17 -8.95 -6.00 25.21
CA GLU A 17 -9.32 -6.95 24.16
C GLU A 17 -9.81 -8.30 24.69
N ASN A 18 -11.08 -8.61 24.42
CA ASN A 18 -11.70 -9.89 24.72
C ASN A 18 -11.64 -10.86 23.52
N SER A 19 -12.08 -12.11 23.75
CA SER A 19 -12.09 -13.17 22.72
C SER A 19 -12.85 -12.77 21.45
N VAL A 20 -13.98 -12.07 21.60
CA VAL A 20 -14.82 -11.61 20.49
C VAL A 20 -14.10 -10.53 19.68
N THR A 21 -13.46 -9.56 20.34
CA THR A 21 -12.74 -8.47 19.65
C THR A 21 -11.49 -8.96 18.94
N ARG A 22 -10.82 -10.02 19.45
CA ARG A 22 -9.66 -10.66 18.79
C ARG A 22 -10.03 -11.31 17.47
N GLN A 23 -11.23 -11.86 17.36
CA GLN A 23 -11.72 -12.48 16.12
C GLN A 23 -12.09 -11.43 15.04
N ARG A 24 -12.30 -10.18 15.44
CA ARG A 24 -12.69 -9.11 14.51
C ARG A 24 -11.46 -8.47 13.88
N ARG A 25 -11.43 -8.44 12.54
CA ARG A 25 -10.40 -7.72 11.75
C ARG A 25 -10.32 -6.24 12.11
N HIS A 26 -11.47 -5.60 12.34
CA HIS A 26 -11.56 -4.17 12.65
C HIS A 26 -12.24 -3.96 14.01
N CYS A 27 -11.54 -3.29 14.92
CA CYS A 27 -12.11 -2.87 16.21
C CYS A 27 -12.84 -1.54 15.99
N ARG A 28 -14.17 -1.55 16.07
CA ARG A 28 -14.97 -0.31 15.97
C ARG A 28 -15.01 0.48 17.28
N ALA A 29 -14.84 -0.22 18.40
CA ALA A 29 -14.83 0.35 19.74
C ALA A 29 -13.84 -0.45 20.58
N VAL A 30 -13.14 0.23 21.49
CA VAL A 30 -12.25 -0.38 22.47
C VAL A 30 -12.83 -0.14 23.86
N PRO A 31 -13.01 -1.17 24.70
CA PRO A 31 -13.40 -0.96 26.09
C PRO A 31 -12.29 -0.19 26.81
N VAL A 32 -12.66 0.86 27.51
CA VAL A 32 -11.75 1.67 28.31
C VAL A 32 -12.05 1.40 29.77
N PRO A 33 -11.05 1.01 30.60
CA PRO A 33 -11.24 0.85 32.04
C PRO A 33 -11.77 2.12 32.69
N ASN A 34 -12.70 1.97 33.63
CA ASN A 34 -13.32 3.08 34.35
C ASN A 34 -12.78 3.26 35.78
N ARG A 35 -11.60 2.69 36.07
CA ARG A 35 -10.92 2.79 37.37
C ARG A 35 -10.13 4.10 37.43
N LEU A 36 -10.82 5.19 37.75
CA LEU A 36 -10.24 6.52 37.96
C LEU A 36 -9.89 6.77 39.44
N ASP A 37 -9.85 5.70 40.23
CA ASP A 37 -9.57 5.66 41.66
C ASP A 37 -8.28 4.89 41.98
N SER A 38 -7.53 4.45 40.96
CA SER A 38 -6.28 3.72 41.15
C SER A 38 -5.12 4.66 41.48
N ASP A 39 -4.13 4.14 42.20
CA ASP A 39 -2.93 4.90 42.58
C ASP A 39 -2.17 5.39 41.34
N GLU A 40 -2.13 4.58 40.27
CA GLU A 40 -1.49 4.93 39.01
C GLU A 40 -2.22 6.08 38.29
N TYR A 41 -3.55 6.05 38.28
CA TYR A 41 -4.33 7.15 37.72
C TYR A 41 -4.10 8.43 38.50
N LEU A 42 -4.14 8.36 39.84
CA LEU A 42 -3.87 9.51 40.71
C LEU A 42 -2.44 10.06 40.48
N ALA A 43 -1.44 9.18 40.36
CA ALA A 43 -0.07 9.56 40.06
C ALA A 43 0.05 10.28 38.70
N LEU A 44 -0.68 9.80 37.67
CA LEU A 44 -0.70 10.42 36.36
C LEU A 44 -1.32 11.82 36.37
N VAL A 45 -2.44 12.01 37.07
CA VAL A 45 -3.20 13.28 37.02
C VAL A 45 -2.71 14.33 38.02
N ASN A 46 -1.93 13.93 39.04
CA ASN A 46 -1.44 14.81 40.11
C ASN A 46 -0.24 15.68 39.71
N HIS A 47 -0.31 16.36 38.56
CA HIS A 47 0.64 17.38 38.12
C HIS A 47 0.00 18.33 37.09
N PRO A 48 0.59 19.49 36.76
CA PRO A 48 -0.06 20.51 35.92
C PRO A 48 -0.55 20.03 34.55
N ASN A 49 0.18 19.11 33.91
CA ASN A 49 -0.17 18.52 32.62
C ASN A 49 -0.92 17.18 32.73
N GLY A 50 -1.31 16.74 33.93
CA GLY A 50 -1.80 15.39 34.18
C GLY A 50 -3.06 15.02 33.41
N VAL A 51 -4.01 15.97 33.31
CA VAL A 51 -5.22 15.80 32.48
C VAL A 51 -4.86 15.64 30.99
N ALA A 52 -3.87 16.40 30.51
CA ALA A 52 -3.41 16.30 29.13
C ALA A 52 -2.71 14.95 28.86
N HIS A 53 -1.91 14.45 29.80
CA HIS A 53 -1.27 13.13 29.70
C HIS A 53 -2.29 11.99 29.71
N PHE A 54 -3.35 12.10 30.50
CA PHE A 54 -4.47 11.16 30.43
C PHE A 54 -5.16 11.21 29.06
N GLY A 55 -5.31 12.40 28.47
CA GLY A 55 -5.77 12.57 27.10
C GLY A 55 -4.87 11.88 26.07
N VAL A 56 -3.54 12.00 26.22
CA VAL A 56 -2.56 11.27 25.40
C VAL A 56 -2.75 9.77 25.55
N PHE A 57 -2.89 9.25 26.77
CA PHE A 57 -3.13 7.83 27.00
C PHE A 57 -4.38 7.32 26.27
N MET A 58 -5.48 8.07 26.31
CA MET A 58 -6.70 7.70 25.56
C MET A 58 -6.47 7.69 24.05
N ALA A 59 -5.74 8.67 23.51
CA ALA A 59 -5.38 8.70 22.10
C ALA A 59 -4.50 7.50 21.70
N LEU A 60 -3.56 7.11 22.58
CA LEU A 60 -2.71 5.93 22.43
C LEU A 60 -3.51 4.62 22.44
N VAL A 61 -4.47 4.46 23.35
CA VAL A 61 -5.39 3.30 23.39
C VAL A 61 -6.18 3.19 22.08
N LEU A 62 -6.75 4.30 21.61
CA LEU A 62 -7.49 4.33 20.34
C LEU A 62 -6.60 4.01 19.14
N LEU A 63 -5.36 4.52 19.12
CA LEU A 63 -4.39 4.22 18.06
C LEU A 63 -3.96 2.75 18.09
N ALA A 64 -3.59 2.22 19.25
CA ALA A 64 -3.17 0.84 19.46
C ALA A 64 -4.26 -0.18 19.08
N SER A 65 -5.54 0.19 19.23
CA SER A 65 -6.67 -0.65 18.78
C SER A 65 -6.70 -0.90 17.26
N LYS A 66 -6.07 -0.02 16.49
CA LYS A 66 -5.95 -0.09 15.02
C LYS A 66 -4.62 -0.68 14.56
N CYS A 67 -3.66 -0.86 15.46
CA CYS A 67 -2.38 -1.47 15.15
C CYS A 67 -2.50 -2.98 14.89
N SER A 68 -1.46 -3.54 14.24
CA SER A 68 -1.38 -4.95 13.89
C SER A 68 0.06 -5.42 14.15
N PRO A 69 0.34 -6.11 15.26
CA PRO A 69 -0.59 -6.54 16.32
C PRO A 69 -1.19 -5.38 17.13
N ARG A 70 -2.39 -5.59 17.71
CA ARG A 70 -3.05 -4.60 18.57
C ARG A 70 -2.30 -4.45 19.88
N GLY A 71 -2.43 -3.27 20.49
CA GLY A 71 -1.70 -2.93 21.71
C GLY A 71 -0.24 -2.51 21.46
N MET A 72 0.31 -2.74 20.26
CA MET A 72 1.72 -2.45 19.95
C MET A 72 1.86 -1.34 18.91
N PHE A 73 2.74 -0.38 19.16
CA PHE A 73 2.95 0.76 18.27
C PHE A 73 3.97 0.45 17.18
N ILE A 74 3.54 -0.35 16.18
CA ILE A 74 4.38 -0.76 15.04
C ILE A 74 3.84 -0.20 13.73
N ASN A 75 4.71 0.42 12.95
CA ASN A 75 4.45 0.76 11.56
C ASN A 75 4.56 -0.47 10.67
N LYS A 76 3.41 -1.05 10.32
CA LYS A 76 3.35 -2.23 9.45
C LYS A 76 4.02 -2.02 8.09
N LYS A 77 3.90 -0.82 7.50
CA LYS A 77 4.42 -0.54 6.15
C LYS A 77 5.95 -0.61 6.13
N TYR A 78 6.59 -0.03 7.13
CA TYR A 78 8.06 0.08 7.18
C TYR A 78 8.72 -0.95 8.10
N ARG A 79 7.93 -1.74 8.84
CA ARG A 79 8.42 -2.66 9.88
C ARG A 79 9.33 -1.95 10.88
N THR A 80 8.89 -0.79 11.34
CA THR A 80 9.58 0.02 12.35
C THR A 80 8.65 0.31 13.52
N PRO A 81 9.17 0.49 14.75
CA PRO A 81 8.39 1.06 15.85
C PRO A 81 7.88 2.45 15.47
N PHE A 82 6.75 2.88 16.01
CA PHE A 82 6.35 4.29 15.92
C PHE A 82 7.28 5.14 16.78
N THR A 83 7.65 6.28 16.23
CA THR A 83 8.27 7.39 16.95
C THR A 83 7.19 8.27 17.59
N SER A 84 7.55 9.10 18.56
CA SER A 84 6.65 10.13 19.11
C SER A 84 6.10 11.04 18.02
N ARG A 85 6.91 11.36 17.00
CA ARG A 85 6.48 12.11 15.82
C ARG A 85 5.40 11.38 15.01
N ASP A 86 5.53 10.07 14.80
CA ASP A 86 4.51 9.27 14.12
C ASP A 86 3.18 9.30 14.88
N ILE A 87 3.24 9.22 16.20
CA ILE A 87 2.07 9.28 17.08
C ILE A 87 1.44 10.68 17.03
N ALA A 88 2.25 11.74 17.09
CA ALA A 88 1.81 13.13 17.02
C ALA A 88 1.01 13.40 15.74
N ILE A 89 1.55 13.02 14.58
CA ILE A 89 0.86 13.19 13.28
C ILE A 89 -0.49 12.44 13.25
N ARG A 90 -0.58 11.27 13.87
CA ARG A 90 -1.79 10.44 13.83
C ARG A 90 -2.87 10.87 14.81
N THR A 91 -2.45 11.44 15.94
CA THR A 91 -3.35 11.86 17.01
C THR A 91 -3.66 13.35 16.96
N MET A 92 -2.90 14.12 16.17
CA MET A 92 -2.91 15.58 16.13
C MET A 92 -2.60 16.22 17.49
N ILE A 93 -1.86 15.51 18.34
CA ILE A 93 -1.36 15.99 19.63
C ILE A 93 0.09 16.43 19.43
N ASP A 94 0.49 17.47 20.16
CA ASP A 94 1.87 17.95 20.17
C ASP A 94 2.88 16.83 20.51
N GLN A 95 4.00 16.82 19.81
CA GLN A 95 5.02 15.78 19.96
C GLN A 95 5.68 15.83 21.36
N GLN A 96 5.99 17.01 21.87
CA GLN A 96 6.62 17.17 23.16
C GLN A 96 5.68 16.68 24.27
N LEU A 97 4.38 17.01 24.17
CA LEU A 97 3.37 16.51 25.10
C LEU A 97 3.25 14.98 25.07
N ILE A 98 3.38 14.35 23.89
CA ILE A 98 3.40 12.88 23.79
C ILE A 98 4.65 12.29 24.46
N GLU A 99 5.82 12.88 24.25
CA GLU A 99 7.07 12.42 24.87
C GLU A 99 6.99 12.50 26.40
N GLU A 100 6.58 13.64 26.95
CA GLU A 100 6.41 13.86 28.39
C GLU A 100 5.36 12.91 29.02
N ALA A 101 4.32 12.57 28.27
CA ALA A 101 3.30 11.62 28.69
C ALA A 101 3.79 10.18 28.64
N ILE A 102 4.50 9.77 27.58
CA ILE A 102 5.02 8.40 27.43
C ILE A 102 5.96 8.06 28.57
N GLU A 103 6.87 8.96 28.94
CA GLU A 103 7.78 8.75 30.08
C GLU A 103 7.02 8.40 31.36
N ARG A 104 6.02 9.21 31.71
CA ARG A 104 5.18 8.97 32.90
C ARG A 104 4.31 7.73 32.80
N LEU A 105 3.78 7.43 31.61
CA LEU A 105 2.97 6.24 31.37
C LEU A 105 3.79 4.96 31.51
N ILE A 106 5.09 5.02 31.24
CA ILE A 106 6.05 3.95 31.54
C ILE A 106 6.29 3.86 33.05
N ASP A 107 6.50 4.99 33.72
CA ASP A 107 6.74 5.01 35.19
C ASP A 107 5.60 4.41 36.01
N ILE A 108 4.35 4.48 35.53
CA ILE A 108 3.16 3.91 36.17
C ILE A 108 2.72 2.56 35.58
N ASP A 109 3.56 1.92 34.77
CA ASP A 109 3.31 0.61 34.13
C ASP A 109 2.06 0.55 33.24
N TRP A 110 1.58 1.67 32.71
CA TRP A 110 0.47 1.69 31.73
C TRP A 110 0.95 1.44 30.29
N ILE A 111 2.21 1.76 30.02
CA ILE A 111 2.92 1.45 28.79
C ILE A 111 4.23 0.77 29.14
N GLU A 112 4.62 -0.22 28.35
CA GLU A 112 5.89 -0.93 28.47
C GLU A 112 6.72 -0.79 27.19
N CYS A 113 8.05 -0.85 27.34
CA CYS A 113 8.99 -0.88 26.23
C CYS A 113 9.49 -2.31 26.04
N VAL A 114 8.99 -2.98 25.00
CA VAL A 114 9.31 -4.38 24.71
C VAL A 114 10.43 -4.46 23.69
N GLU A 115 11.45 -5.27 23.98
CA GLU A 115 12.50 -5.59 23.02
C GLU A 115 12.04 -6.76 22.13
N LEU A 116 11.99 -6.52 20.82
CA LEU A 116 11.61 -7.52 19.83
C LEU A 116 12.77 -7.78 18.87
N SER A 117 12.92 -9.02 18.44
CA SER A 117 13.76 -9.32 17.29
C SER A 117 13.11 -8.78 16.01
N PHE A 118 13.92 -8.33 15.06
CA PHE A 118 13.41 -7.83 13.78
C PHE A 118 12.55 -8.89 13.03
N ASP A 119 12.79 -10.17 13.28
CA ASP A 119 12.04 -11.28 12.67
C ASP A 119 10.63 -11.45 13.27
N GLN A 120 10.40 -10.98 14.50
CA GLN A 120 9.09 -10.98 15.15
C GLN A 120 8.18 -9.83 14.68
N LEU A 121 8.73 -8.82 13.99
CA LEU A 121 7.92 -7.73 13.47
C LEU A 121 6.98 -8.22 12.35
N PRO A 122 5.71 -7.80 12.33
CA PRO A 122 4.76 -8.23 11.31
C PRO A 122 5.29 -7.91 9.91
N ALA A 123 5.24 -8.89 9.00
CA ALA A 123 5.64 -8.66 7.62
C ALA A 123 4.70 -7.63 6.96
N ALA A 124 5.26 -6.68 6.21
CA ALA A 124 4.51 -5.56 5.63
C ALA A 124 3.33 -6.00 4.76
N ASN A 125 3.35 -7.22 4.21
CA ASN A 125 2.43 -7.68 3.17
C ASN A 125 1.93 -9.14 3.34
N SER A 126 1.87 -9.70 4.55
CA SER A 126 1.44 -11.11 4.74
C SER A 126 0.03 -11.39 4.17
N HIS A 127 -0.89 -10.43 4.26
CA HIS A 127 -2.26 -10.57 3.73
C HIS A 127 -2.34 -10.41 2.21
N LEU A 128 -1.42 -9.68 1.57
CA LEU A 128 -1.40 -9.56 0.11
C LEU A 128 -1.01 -10.91 -0.53
N LYS A 129 -0.10 -11.66 0.09
CA LYS A 129 0.24 -13.01 -0.37
C LYS A 129 -0.94 -13.97 -0.28
N GLN A 130 -1.70 -13.91 0.82
CA GLN A 130 -2.88 -14.78 1.01
C GLN A 130 -4.01 -14.45 0.02
N ASN A 131 -4.26 -13.16 -0.24
CA ASN A 131 -5.30 -12.75 -1.19
C ASN A 131 -4.89 -12.95 -2.65
N ALA A 132 -3.61 -12.79 -2.99
CA ALA A 132 -3.12 -13.06 -4.34
C ALA A 132 -3.23 -14.56 -4.68
N ASN A 133 -2.88 -15.44 -3.74
CA ASN A 133 -3.00 -16.88 -3.92
C ASN A 133 -4.47 -17.33 -3.99
N ALA A 134 -5.34 -16.79 -3.13
CA ALA A 134 -6.76 -17.12 -3.16
C ALA A 134 -7.45 -16.66 -4.45
N LYS A 135 -7.07 -15.49 -4.98
CA LYS A 135 -7.57 -14.99 -6.27
C LYS A 135 -7.04 -15.82 -7.44
N LEU A 136 -5.75 -16.17 -7.43
CA LEU A 136 -5.15 -17.02 -8.46
C LEU A 136 -5.82 -18.41 -8.51
N ASP A 137 -6.09 -19.02 -7.36
CA ASP A 137 -6.82 -20.29 -7.27
C ASP A 137 -8.26 -20.19 -7.81
N GLN A 138 -8.94 -19.05 -7.54
CA GLN A 138 -10.28 -18.81 -8.05
C GLN A 138 -10.29 -18.61 -9.57
N ASP A 139 -9.32 -17.85 -10.09
CA ASP A 139 -9.16 -17.58 -11.52
C ASP A 139 -8.77 -18.88 -12.27
N LEU A 140 -7.89 -19.72 -11.72
CA LEU A 140 -7.53 -21.03 -12.28
C LEU A 140 -8.75 -21.96 -12.38
N LYS A 141 -9.55 -22.07 -11.31
CA LYS A 141 -10.80 -22.85 -11.34
C LYS A 141 -11.82 -22.33 -12.35
N HIS A 142 -11.85 -21.02 -12.59
CA HIS A 142 -12.72 -20.46 -13.62
C HIS A 142 -12.26 -20.87 -15.02
N VAL A 143 -10.95 -20.81 -15.29
CA VAL A 143 -10.37 -21.23 -16.57
C VAL A 143 -10.62 -22.72 -16.81
N GLU A 144 -10.36 -23.58 -15.81
CA GLU A 144 -10.61 -25.02 -15.91
C GLU A 144 -12.06 -25.33 -16.30
N ARG A 145 -13.03 -24.65 -15.67
CA ARG A 145 -14.46 -24.80 -15.99
C ARG A 145 -14.81 -24.36 -17.40
N VAL A 146 -14.29 -23.21 -17.84
CA VAL A 146 -14.54 -22.72 -19.22
C VAL A 146 -13.95 -23.69 -20.23
N THR A 147 -12.74 -24.23 -19.97
CA THR A 147 -12.12 -25.21 -20.87
C THR A 147 -12.88 -26.54 -20.94
N SER A 148 -13.46 -27.01 -19.83
CA SER A 148 -14.29 -28.22 -19.85
C SER A 148 -15.61 -28.02 -20.60
N GLU A 149 -16.25 -26.85 -20.46
CA GLU A 149 -17.49 -26.51 -21.16
C GLU A 149 -17.28 -26.44 -22.69
N CYS A 150 -16.12 -25.94 -23.15
CA CYS A 150 -15.77 -25.92 -24.58
C CYS A 150 -15.54 -27.32 -25.19
N HIS A 151 -14.99 -28.27 -24.43
CA HIS A 151 -14.80 -29.64 -24.92
C HIS A 151 -16.10 -30.44 -25.02
N GLU A 152 -17.11 -30.13 -24.20
CA GLU A 152 -18.43 -30.76 -24.31
C GLU A 152 -19.24 -30.22 -25.50
N SER A 153 -19.08 -28.93 -25.84
CA SER A 153 -19.77 -28.35 -27.02
C SER A 153 -19.20 -28.85 -28.35
N ASP A 154 -17.89 -29.09 -28.45
CA ASP A 154 -17.27 -29.57 -29.69
C ASP A 154 -17.60 -31.04 -29.97
N ALA A 155 -17.90 -31.84 -28.94
CA ALA A 155 -18.34 -33.23 -29.09
C ALA A 155 -19.77 -33.37 -29.65
N GLN A 156 -20.60 -32.31 -29.60
CA GLN A 156 -21.97 -32.33 -30.13
C GLN A 156 -22.10 -31.75 -31.54
N VAL A 157 -21.09 -31.03 -32.05
CA VAL A 157 -21.17 -30.36 -33.37
C VAL A 157 -20.72 -31.26 -34.53
N THR A 158 -20.01 -32.37 -34.27
CA THR A 158 -19.51 -33.25 -35.35
C THR A 158 -20.55 -34.20 -35.94
N ASP A 159 -21.75 -34.32 -35.36
CA ASP A 159 -22.78 -35.27 -35.85
C ASP A 159 -23.84 -34.64 -36.79
N GLY A 160 -23.79 -33.33 -37.04
CA GLY A 160 -24.89 -32.60 -37.69
C GLY A 160 -24.69 -32.17 -39.16
N TRP A 161 -23.47 -32.22 -39.72
CA TRP A 161 -23.22 -31.67 -41.06
C TRP A 161 -23.54 -32.68 -42.17
N ARG A 162 -24.83 -32.90 -42.43
CA ARG A 162 -25.30 -33.36 -43.74
C ARG A 162 -25.58 -32.16 -44.62
N ALA A 163 -24.92 -32.11 -45.77
CA ALA A 163 -25.15 -31.14 -46.83
C ALA A 163 -26.62 -31.18 -47.30
N GLY A 164 -27.29 -30.04 -47.24
CA GLY A 164 -28.63 -29.84 -47.77
C GLY A 164 -28.95 -28.36 -47.81
N ASP A 165 -29.12 -27.84 -49.02
CA ASP A 165 -29.40 -26.45 -49.35
C ASP A 165 -30.66 -25.90 -48.65
N ALA A 166 -30.58 -24.70 -48.06
CA ALA A 166 -31.77 -23.89 -47.77
C ALA A 166 -31.42 -22.40 -47.57
N GLU A 167 -32.21 -21.57 -48.26
CA GLU A 167 -32.17 -20.11 -48.33
C GLU A 167 -32.34 -19.41 -46.97
N VAL A 168 -31.56 -18.35 -46.74
CA VAL A 168 -31.75 -17.42 -45.62
C VAL A 168 -32.52 -16.20 -46.10
N THR A 169 -33.75 -16.06 -45.62
CA THR A 169 -34.54 -14.83 -45.73
C THR A 169 -34.18 -13.88 -44.58
N SER A 170 -33.76 -12.66 -44.91
CA SER A 170 -33.46 -11.60 -43.93
C SER A 170 -34.70 -10.77 -43.62
N VAL A 171 -35.09 -10.68 -42.35
CA VAL A 171 -36.09 -9.73 -41.86
C VAL A 171 -35.41 -8.73 -40.94
N CYS A 172 -35.21 -7.50 -41.44
CA CYS A 172 -34.73 -6.36 -40.66
C CYS A 172 -35.94 -5.55 -40.17
N HIS A 173 -36.11 -5.39 -38.85
CA HIS A 173 -37.07 -4.43 -38.28
C HIS A 173 -36.41 -3.06 -38.12
N LYS A 174 -36.97 -2.06 -38.80
CA LYS A 174 -36.72 -0.63 -38.62
C LYS A 174 -37.48 -0.12 -37.39
N GLY A 175 -36.81 0.67 -36.56
CA GLY A 175 -37.41 1.50 -35.53
C GLY A 175 -36.60 2.79 -35.42
N ASP A 176 -37.18 3.87 -35.91
CA ASP A 176 -36.63 5.21 -36.01
C ASP A 176 -36.51 5.88 -34.62
N LEU A 177 -35.40 6.59 -34.37
CA LEU A 177 -35.33 7.67 -33.38
C LEU A 177 -34.27 8.68 -33.83
N ASP A 178 -34.78 9.82 -34.27
CA ASP A 178 -34.05 11.00 -34.74
C ASP A 178 -33.71 11.91 -33.56
N VAL A 179 -32.42 12.14 -33.30
CA VAL A 179 -31.93 13.16 -32.36
C VAL A 179 -30.75 13.87 -33.01
N SER A 180 -31.05 14.97 -33.71
CA SER A 180 -30.06 15.91 -34.21
C SER A 180 -29.52 16.77 -33.06
N GLY A 181 -28.30 16.49 -32.66
CA GLY A 181 -27.50 17.34 -31.78
C GLY A 181 -26.03 17.24 -32.20
N GLU A 182 -25.56 18.23 -32.96
CA GLU A 182 -24.15 18.39 -33.29
C GLU A 182 -23.33 18.58 -32.00
N ARG A 183 -22.73 17.49 -31.52
CA ARG A 183 -21.61 17.54 -30.58
C ARG A 183 -20.33 17.44 -31.39
N GLN A 184 -19.53 18.49 -31.38
CA GLN A 184 -18.15 18.43 -31.82
C GLN A 184 -17.45 17.29 -31.09
N ALA A 185 -17.03 16.27 -31.84
CA ALA A 185 -16.21 15.17 -31.36
C ALA A 185 -14.80 15.72 -31.06
N GLY A 186 -14.67 16.40 -29.92
CA GLY A 186 -13.37 16.64 -29.32
C GLY A 186 -12.75 15.28 -28.99
N ASP A 187 -11.50 15.10 -29.42
CA ASP A 187 -10.75 13.85 -29.40
C ASP A 187 -10.70 13.22 -27.99
N LEU A 188 -11.65 12.31 -27.71
CA LEU A 188 -11.80 11.63 -26.41
C LEU A 188 -10.62 10.69 -26.12
N THR A 189 -9.85 10.32 -27.15
CA THR A 189 -8.63 9.54 -27.06
C THR A 189 -7.49 10.33 -26.41
N SER A 190 -7.25 11.57 -26.84
CA SER A 190 -6.24 12.46 -26.22
C SER A 190 -6.50 12.71 -24.73
N ASN A 191 -7.76 12.98 -24.34
CA ASN A 191 -8.10 13.21 -22.92
C ASN A 191 -7.94 11.96 -22.04
N ARG A 192 -8.16 10.76 -22.60
CA ARG A 192 -7.96 9.49 -21.88
C ARG A 192 -6.49 9.15 -21.73
N GLU A 193 -5.68 9.44 -22.75
CA GLU A 193 -4.23 9.23 -22.69
C GLU A 193 -3.57 10.19 -21.72
N GLN A 194 -3.96 11.47 -21.71
CA GLN A 194 -3.44 12.45 -20.76
C GLN A 194 -3.78 12.06 -19.31
N MET A 195 -5.01 11.67 -19.02
CA MET A 195 -5.38 11.18 -17.68
C MET A 195 -4.60 9.91 -17.28
N ARG A 196 -4.25 9.05 -18.23
CA ARG A 196 -3.45 7.86 -17.96
C ARG A 196 -1.98 8.22 -17.68
N ILE A 197 -1.43 9.20 -18.38
CA ILE A 197 -0.08 9.74 -18.14
C ILE A 197 -0.02 10.38 -16.74
N ASP A 198 -0.93 11.30 -16.42
CA ASP A 198 -0.97 11.99 -15.13
C ASP A 198 -1.10 11.01 -13.95
N TYR A 199 -1.91 9.95 -14.14
CA TYR A 199 -2.05 8.89 -13.15
C TYR A 199 -0.77 8.06 -12.97
N LEU A 200 -0.07 7.74 -14.05
CA LEU A 200 1.19 7.00 -14.00
C LEU A 200 2.30 7.86 -13.38
N GLU A 201 2.40 9.14 -13.74
CA GLU A 201 3.37 10.07 -13.17
C GLU A 201 3.16 10.25 -11.66
N SER A 202 1.90 10.38 -11.23
CA SER A 202 1.55 10.43 -9.80
C SER A 202 1.98 9.16 -9.05
N ARG A 203 1.79 7.97 -9.64
CA ARG A 203 2.19 6.70 -9.00
C ARG A 203 3.70 6.48 -9.01
N VAL A 204 4.40 6.91 -10.06
CA VAL A 204 5.86 6.81 -10.15
C VAL A 204 6.51 7.77 -9.15
N GLY A 205 6.03 9.02 -9.06
CA GLY A 205 6.49 9.97 -8.04
C GLY A 205 6.32 9.43 -6.62
N TYR A 206 5.16 8.87 -6.31
CA TYR A 206 4.88 8.29 -4.99
C TYR A 206 5.71 7.02 -4.71
N ALA A 207 6.00 6.22 -5.73
CA ALA A 207 6.85 5.04 -5.61
C ALA A 207 8.32 5.43 -5.35
N LEU A 208 8.82 6.47 -6.02
CA LEU A 208 10.18 6.97 -5.84
C LEU A 208 10.37 7.64 -4.47
N ASP A 209 9.39 8.44 -4.01
CA ASP A 209 9.40 9.06 -2.68
C ASP A 209 9.36 8.06 -1.52
N THR A 210 8.93 6.82 -1.78
CA THR A 210 8.80 5.78 -0.77
C THR A 210 9.83 4.66 -0.90
N MET A 211 10.71 4.71 -1.91
CA MET A 211 11.81 3.77 -2.08
C MET A 211 12.98 4.14 -1.18
N THR A 212 13.44 3.18 -0.39
CA THR A 212 14.68 3.33 0.39
C THR A 212 15.90 3.38 -0.53
N VAL A 213 16.97 4.04 -0.08
CA VAL A 213 18.26 4.12 -0.81
C VAL A 213 18.74 2.73 -1.26
N VAL A 214 18.55 1.70 -0.44
CA VAL A 214 18.92 0.30 -0.74
C VAL A 214 18.10 -0.27 -1.90
N GLN A 215 16.82 0.07 -2.02
CA GLN A 215 15.95 -0.39 -3.11
C GLN A 215 16.28 0.33 -4.42
N MET A 216 16.64 1.62 -4.36
CA MET A 216 17.15 2.34 -5.54
C MET A 216 18.49 1.76 -5.99
N GLN A 217 19.37 1.42 -5.04
CA GLN A 217 20.66 0.79 -5.33
C GLN A 217 20.49 -0.59 -5.98
N GLN A 218 19.52 -1.39 -5.53
CA GLN A 218 19.22 -2.71 -6.14
C GLN A 218 18.60 -2.60 -7.53
N LEU A 219 17.82 -1.55 -7.79
CA LEU A 219 17.28 -1.23 -9.12
C LEU A 219 18.39 -0.81 -10.08
N VAL A 220 19.30 0.07 -9.64
CA VAL A 220 20.48 0.53 -10.40
C VAL A 220 21.47 -0.59 -10.66
N LEU A 221 21.61 -1.55 -9.73
CA LEU A 221 22.48 -2.72 -9.87
C LEU A 221 21.87 -3.87 -10.71
N GLY A 222 20.76 -3.62 -11.42
CA GLY A 222 20.25 -4.55 -12.45
C GLY A 222 19.68 -5.86 -11.92
N LYS A 223 19.25 -5.93 -10.65
CA LYS A 223 18.68 -7.15 -10.04
C LYS A 223 17.17 -7.32 -10.26
N LEU A 224 16.56 -6.50 -11.11
CA LEU A 224 15.20 -6.69 -11.63
C LEU A 224 15.28 -6.91 -13.16
N PRO A 225 14.47 -7.83 -13.72
CA PRO A 225 14.60 -8.19 -15.11
C PRO A 225 13.93 -7.11 -15.96
N ASN A 226 14.72 -6.26 -16.61
CA ASN A 226 14.41 -5.64 -17.90
C ASN A 226 15.61 -4.83 -18.45
N LYS A 227 15.62 -4.68 -19.78
CA LYS A 227 16.66 -4.23 -20.72
C LYS A 227 17.39 -2.89 -20.46
N ALA A 228 17.37 -2.33 -19.25
CA ALA A 228 18.12 -1.11 -18.92
C ALA A 228 19.64 -1.35 -18.75
N ALA A 229 20.09 -2.61 -18.74
CA ALA A 229 21.48 -2.98 -18.52
C ALA A 229 22.44 -2.55 -19.64
N ASP A 230 21.93 -2.34 -20.86
CA ASP A 230 22.75 -2.02 -22.03
C ASP A 230 23.33 -0.58 -21.98
N TYR A 231 22.75 0.31 -21.16
CA TYR A 231 23.15 1.72 -21.04
C TYR A 231 24.07 2.01 -19.83
N LEU A 232 24.38 1.01 -19.01
CA LEU A 232 25.25 1.13 -17.83
C LEU A 232 26.70 1.58 -18.14
N PRO A 233 27.33 1.19 -19.27
CA PRO A 233 28.69 1.62 -19.58
C PRO A 233 28.80 3.14 -19.84
N GLU A 234 27.79 3.76 -20.45
CA GLU A 234 27.79 5.20 -20.77
C GLU A 234 27.55 6.06 -19.53
N LEU A 235 26.65 5.65 -18.65
CA LEU A 235 26.40 6.32 -17.36
C LEU A 235 27.64 6.27 -16.43
N ALA A 236 28.37 5.15 -16.45
CA ALA A 236 29.61 5.00 -15.68
C ALA A 236 30.77 5.85 -16.22
N ALA A 237 30.82 6.08 -17.54
CA ALA A 237 31.82 6.96 -18.15
C ALA A 237 31.60 8.43 -17.76
N HIS A 238 30.34 8.87 -17.61
CA HIS A 238 30.03 10.25 -17.27
C HIS A 238 30.29 10.59 -15.80
N GLY A 239 30.03 9.66 -14.87
CA GLY A 239 30.29 9.85 -13.43
C GLY A 239 31.77 9.99 -13.06
N LYS A 240 32.69 9.54 -13.92
CA LYS A 240 34.14 9.73 -13.72
C LYS A 240 34.64 11.13 -14.10
N ALA A 241 33.89 11.89 -14.90
CA ALA A 241 34.33 13.19 -15.41
C ALA A 241 34.03 14.36 -14.46
N THR A 242 33.02 14.26 -13.59
CA THR A 242 32.48 15.42 -12.86
C THR A 242 32.81 15.50 -11.38
N GLY A 243 33.49 14.51 -10.78
CA GLY A 243 34.13 14.65 -9.46
C GLY A 243 33.23 15.14 -8.30
N ALA A 244 31.91 15.01 -8.40
CA ALA A 244 30.96 15.49 -7.41
C ALA A 244 29.86 14.44 -7.16
N VAL A 245 29.87 13.85 -5.96
CA VAL A 245 28.81 12.97 -5.47
C VAL A 245 27.62 13.84 -5.03
N ARG A 246 26.88 14.32 -6.01
CA ARG A 246 25.46 14.67 -5.91
C ARG A 246 24.94 14.82 -7.34
N VAL A 247 24.75 13.67 -7.99
CA VAL A 247 24.06 13.64 -9.27
C VAL A 247 22.61 14.00 -8.98
N ASP A 248 22.17 15.14 -9.50
CA ASP A 248 20.79 15.58 -9.38
C ASP A 248 19.94 14.60 -10.21
N LEU A 249 19.15 13.77 -9.52
CA LEU A 249 18.40 12.66 -10.12
C LEU A 249 17.47 13.15 -11.24
N LEU A 250 17.07 14.42 -11.16
CA LEU A 250 16.24 15.11 -12.14
C LEU A 250 16.95 15.27 -13.49
N GLU A 251 18.25 15.52 -13.49
CA GLU A 251 19.06 15.73 -14.70
C GLU A 251 19.26 14.41 -15.46
N VAL A 252 19.46 13.31 -14.73
CA VAL A 252 19.54 11.95 -15.30
C VAL A 252 18.19 11.53 -15.90
N LEU A 253 17.08 11.84 -15.22
CA LEU A 253 15.75 11.52 -15.71
C LEU A 253 15.36 12.37 -16.94
N ASN A 254 15.73 13.65 -16.96
CA ASN A 254 15.48 14.52 -18.11
C ASN A 254 16.28 14.07 -19.33
N ARG A 255 17.55 13.65 -19.14
CA ARG A 255 18.36 13.16 -20.25
C ARG A 255 17.87 11.82 -20.81
N ALA A 256 17.38 10.92 -19.94
CA ALA A 256 16.76 9.68 -20.37
C ALA A 256 15.45 9.91 -21.16
N LYS A 257 14.68 10.96 -20.81
CA LYS A 257 13.51 11.37 -21.58
C LYS A 257 13.89 11.92 -22.96
N GLU A 258 14.93 12.74 -23.07
CA GLU A 258 15.40 13.29 -24.35
C GLU A 258 15.84 12.19 -25.34
N LEU A 259 16.61 11.21 -24.87
CA LEU A 259 17.09 10.11 -25.71
C LEU A 259 15.97 9.17 -26.19
N ALA A 260 14.93 8.97 -25.37
CA ALA A 260 13.77 8.18 -25.75
C ALA A 260 12.91 8.88 -26.83
N ILE A 261 12.92 10.22 -26.87
CA ILE A 261 12.22 11.01 -27.89
C ILE A 261 12.96 10.94 -29.23
N GLU A 262 14.29 11.02 -29.22
CA GLU A 262 15.13 10.88 -30.44
C GLU A 262 14.96 9.50 -31.12
N GLU A 263 14.84 8.40 -30.35
CA GLU A 263 14.59 7.07 -30.92
C GLU A 263 13.21 6.89 -31.56
N THR A 264 12.19 7.64 -31.10
CA THR A 264 10.86 7.63 -31.73
C THR A 264 10.82 8.43 -33.03
N GLU A 265 11.65 9.47 -33.17
CA GLU A 265 11.73 10.26 -34.41
C GLU A 265 12.52 9.53 -35.51
N VAL A 266 13.53 8.73 -35.15
CA VAL A 266 14.33 7.95 -36.11
C VAL A 266 13.56 6.75 -36.68
N ASN A 267 12.56 6.23 -35.97
CA ASN A 267 11.78 5.07 -36.42
C ASN A 267 10.53 5.43 -37.24
N HIS A 268 10.25 6.72 -37.48
CA HIS A 268 9.11 7.19 -38.28
C HIS A 268 9.51 8.07 -39.49
N GLY A 269 10.79 8.03 -39.90
CA GLY A 269 11.32 8.66 -41.11
C GLY A 269 11.68 7.66 -42.20
#